data_AF-A0A0G4F471-F1
#
_entry.id   AF-A0A0G4F471-F1
#
_cell.length_a   1.000
_cell.length_b   1.000
_cell.length_c   1.000
_cell.angle_alpha   90.00
_cell.angle_beta   90.00
_cell.angle_gamma   90.00
#
_symmetry.space_group_name_H-M   'P 1'
#
loop_
_entity.id
_entity.type
_entity.pdbx_description
1 polymer ?
#
loop_
_entity_poly.entity_id
_entity_poly.type
_entity_poly.pdbx_seq_one_letter_code
_entity_poly.pdbx_strand_id
1 'polypeptide(L)'
;MQAGKPSVSAVATKPPSRVQPTKERRLLNGEEALSAAAPAPVSDSTSPTSESSNYRPPSWLGRRHTAETRRKMSEVHKKRKPVPWNKGKNLDPALREKIRAGVVRRNEIELQKKLKKLGLRTREEYDQWRRQQRYSPPRTNRTVSAESRQKISATMRRHWAKPEFRQRNSGRPCSNSTRAKLSRILTNKWALDDDFRNKTIMARSRAPFHGNKGYRHPEHVRRKISASLKAKWQEPEYREAMQKAIQSALSDGVRQQIADTVRKRWQDPHYRDKMKRAFAVRTTQHRQRISNSLKERWKDDDFRKRMDLAYAAYARWRTQTGPLSDEVRTKISETLKRRWADPEFRRQRGVSQSHSRVDQQRVWNEIYQEILRDSPLLGESDKWVAGHDLEVQALQ
;
A
#
# COMPACT_ATOMS: atom_id res chain seq x y z
N MET A 1 -10.25 58.97 30.32
CA MET A 1 -8.97 58.38 29.87
C MET A 1 -9.25 57.05 29.21
N GLN A 2 -9.42 57.03 27.88
CA GLN A 2 -9.59 55.81 27.08
C GLN A 2 -8.24 55.46 26.46
N ALA A 3 -7.67 54.33 26.86
CA ALA A 3 -6.41 53.83 26.33
C ALA A 3 -6.67 53.02 25.05
N GLY A 4 -6.20 53.56 23.92
CA GLY A 4 -6.19 52.89 22.63
C GLY A 4 -5.17 51.76 22.56
N LYS A 5 -5.55 50.65 21.92
CA LYS A 5 -4.64 49.54 21.57
C LYS A 5 -4.14 49.74 20.13
N PRO A 6 -2.84 49.60 19.85
CA PRO A 6 -2.32 49.68 18.49
C PRO A 6 -2.51 48.36 17.74
N SER A 7 -2.97 48.50 16.49
CA SER A 7 -3.02 47.47 15.45
C SER A 7 -1.62 47.28 14.87
N VAL A 8 -1.13 46.03 14.85
CA VAL A 8 0.12 45.66 14.17
C VAL A 8 -0.21 44.69 13.05
N SER A 9 -0.22 45.21 11.82
CA SER A 9 -0.36 44.45 10.58
C SER A 9 0.97 43.79 10.22
N ALA A 10 1.05 42.46 10.32
CA ALA A 10 2.21 41.70 9.86
C ALA A 10 2.07 41.34 8.37
N VAL A 11 2.96 41.91 7.56
CA VAL A 11 3.13 41.63 6.13
C VAL A 11 3.80 40.27 5.97
N ALA A 12 3.09 39.31 5.36
CA ALA A 12 3.62 37.98 5.07
C ALA A 12 4.49 38.01 3.81
N THR A 13 5.81 37.96 3.98
CA THR A 13 6.77 37.73 2.89
C THR A 13 6.85 36.24 2.55
N LYS A 14 6.71 35.94 1.26
CA LYS A 14 6.67 34.58 0.69
C LYS A 14 8.11 34.11 0.43
N PRO A 15 8.54 32.92 0.90
CA PRO A 15 9.90 32.45 0.66
C PRO A 15 10.10 32.00 -0.80
N PRO A 16 11.32 32.17 -1.37
CA PRO A 16 11.60 31.85 -2.76
C PRO A 16 11.64 30.34 -3.04
N SER A 17 11.25 29.98 -4.26
CA SER A 17 11.11 28.62 -4.77
C SER A 17 12.45 27.89 -4.84
N ARG A 18 12.50 26.70 -4.25
CA ARG A 18 13.61 25.75 -4.28
C ARG A 18 13.86 25.25 -5.72
N VAL A 19 15.00 25.62 -6.28
CA VAL A 19 15.55 25.12 -7.56
C VAL A 19 15.88 23.63 -7.41
N GLN A 20 15.41 22.81 -8.36
CA GLN A 20 15.69 21.37 -8.45
C GLN A 20 16.97 21.15 -9.27
N PRO A 21 17.94 20.34 -8.83
CA PRO A 21 19.10 20.00 -9.63
C PRO A 21 18.75 18.96 -10.72
N THR A 22 19.16 19.27 -11.94
CA THR A 22 19.12 18.39 -13.11
C THR A 22 20.06 17.19 -12.91
N LYS A 23 19.51 15.97 -12.96
CA LYS A 23 20.30 14.73 -13.02
C LYS A 23 20.78 14.50 -14.44
N GLU A 24 22.05 14.81 -14.69
CA GLU A 24 22.81 14.24 -15.82
C GLU A 24 23.01 12.74 -15.58
N ARG A 25 22.50 11.94 -16.52
CA ARG A 25 22.64 10.48 -16.50
C ARG A 25 23.74 10.11 -17.48
N ARG A 26 24.94 9.87 -16.92
CA ARG A 26 26.12 9.35 -17.62
C ARG A 26 25.80 7.97 -18.20
N LEU A 27 25.88 7.87 -19.53
CA LEU A 27 25.89 6.63 -20.28
C LEU A 27 27.30 6.04 -20.19
N LEU A 28 27.42 4.80 -19.76
CA LEU A 28 28.59 3.97 -20.07
C LEU A 28 28.05 2.65 -20.63
N ASN A 29 28.30 2.48 -21.92
CA ASN A 29 28.19 1.24 -22.66
C ASN A 29 29.44 0.39 -22.42
N GLY A 30 29.25 -0.93 -22.45
CA GLY A 30 30.26 -1.99 -22.57
C GLY A 30 29.44 -3.28 -22.61
N GLU A 31 28.95 -3.70 -23.77
CA GLU A 31 29.67 -4.56 -24.73
C GLU A 31 30.33 -5.76 -24.06
N GLU A 32 29.56 -6.85 -23.93
CA GLU A 32 30.11 -8.20 -24.03
C GLU A 32 29.16 -9.08 -24.85
N ALA A 33 29.80 -9.95 -25.59
CA ALA A 33 29.35 -10.52 -26.84
C ALA A 33 28.89 -11.99 -26.67
N LEU A 34 28.11 -12.45 -27.65
CA LEU A 34 28.03 -13.84 -28.15
C LEU A 34 27.52 -14.94 -27.21
N SER A 35 26.31 -15.42 -27.51
CA SER A 35 26.13 -16.85 -27.82
C SER A 35 24.80 -17.06 -28.55
N ALA A 36 24.91 -17.43 -29.82
CA ALA A 36 23.82 -17.79 -30.71
C ALA A 36 23.23 -19.16 -30.34
N ALA A 37 21.91 -19.24 -30.27
CA ALA A 37 21.18 -20.51 -30.35
C ALA A 37 20.10 -20.35 -31.43
N ALA A 38 20.31 -21.00 -32.57
CA ALA A 38 19.42 -21.01 -33.71
C ALA A 38 18.12 -21.78 -33.39
N PRO A 39 16.94 -21.27 -33.75
CA PRO A 39 15.74 -22.09 -33.81
C PRO A 39 15.66 -22.84 -35.15
N ALA A 40 15.34 -24.13 -35.05
CA ALA A 40 15.20 -25.09 -36.14
C ALA A 40 14.19 -24.65 -37.24
N PRO A 41 14.40 -25.10 -38.50
CA PRO A 41 13.51 -24.78 -39.60
C PRO A 41 12.16 -25.49 -39.44
N VAL A 42 11.08 -24.72 -39.40
CA VAL A 42 9.70 -25.23 -39.41
C VAL A 42 9.35 -25.51 -40.87
N SER A 43 9.13 -26.78 -41.19
CA SER A 43 8.72 -27.26 -42.51
C SER A 43 7.32 -26.76 -42.86
N ASP A 44 7.22 -25.89 -43.87
CA ASP A 44 5.96 -25.49 -44.51
C ASP A 44 5.38 -26.67 -45.30
N SER A 45 4.43 -27.39 -44.68
CA SER A 45 3.60 -28.39 -45.36
C SER A 45 2.47 -27.66 -46.12
N THR A 46 2.80 -27.21 -47.33
CA THR A 46 1.81 -26.70 -48.29
C THR A 46 1.03 -27.89 -48.86
N SER A 47 -0.13 -28.19 -48.27
CA SER A 47 -1.08 -29.15 -48.86
C SER A 47 -1.95 -28.43 -49.90
N PRO A 48 -1.99 -28.89 -51.16
CA PRO A 48 -2.86 -28.32 -52.18
C PRO A 48 -4.23 -28.98 -52.11
N THR A 49 -5.15 -28.43 -51.31
CA THR A 49 -6.57 -28.78 -51.47
C THR A 49 -7.17 -27.89 -52.54
N SER A 50 -7.06 -28.38 -53.77
CA SER A 50 -8.01 -28.14 -54.84
C SER A 50 -9.37 -28.71 -54.42
N GLU A 51 -10.35 -27.85 -54.15
CA GLU A 51 -11.69 -28.08 -54.69
C GLU A 51 -12.50 -26.79 -54.69
N SER A 52 -12.71 -26.35 -55.93
CA SER A 52 -13.50 -25.22 -56.38
C SER A 52 -14.97 -25.39 -55.96
N SER A 53 -15.29 -24.99 -54.73
CA SER A 53 -16.66 -24.62 -54.37
C SER A 53 -16.96 -23.25 -54.99
N ASN A 54 -17.62 -23.26 -56.15
CA ASN A 54 -18.20 -22.12 -56.85
C ASN A 54 -19.38 -21.50 -56.06
N TYR A 55 -19.16 -21.17 -54.79
CA TYR A 55 -20.14 -20.44 -53.99
C TYR A 55 -20.04 -18.96 -54.38
N ARG A 56 -20.76 -18.56 -55.44
CA ARG A 56 -21.01 -17.14 -55.71
C ARG A 56 -21.90 -16.63 -54.58
N PRO A 57 -21.40 -15.77 -53.67
CA PRO A 57 -22.26 -15.18 -52.65
C PRO A 57 -23.39 -14.37 -53.34
N PRO A 58 -24.59 -14.31 -52.75
CA PRO A 58 -25.71 -13.53 -53.27
C PRO A 58 -25.27 -12.12 -53.68
N SER A 59 -25.70 -11.65 -54.86
CA SER A 59 -25.25 -10.39 -55.50
C SER A 59 -25.41 -9.12 -54.64
N TRP A 60 -26.20 -9.18 -53.57
CA TRP A 60 -26.37 -8.13 -52.57
C TRP A 60 -25.23 -8.00 -51.55
N LEU A 61 -24.43 -9.05 -51.37
CA LEU A 61 -23.19 -8.98 -50.60
C LEU A 61 -22.11 -8.45 -51.54
N GLY A 62 -22.04 -7.12 -51.66
CA GLY A 62 -21.11 -6.41 -52.55
C GLY A 62 -19.70 -7.03 -52.60
N ARG A 63 -19.04 -6.93 -53.77
CA ARG A 63 -17.76 -7.60 -54.06
C ARG A 63 -16.80 -7.54 -52.87
N ARG A 64 -16.39 -8.71 -52.37
CA ARG A 64 -15.39 -8.80 -51.30
C ARG A 64 -14.11 -8.13 -51.77
N HIS A 65 -13.62 -7.16 -50.99
CA HIS A 65 -12.34 -6.53 -51.28
C HIS A 65 -11.22 -7.59 -51.33
N THR A 66 -10.41 -7.56 -52.39
CA THR A 66 -9.21 -8.41 -52.49
C THR A 66 -8.22 -8.05 -51.39
N ALA A 67 -7.26 -8.94 -51.12
CA ALA A 67 -6.21 -8.69 -50.11
C ALA A 67 -5.45 -7.38 -50.42
N GLU A 68 -5.18 -7.12 -51.70
CA GLU A 68 -4.57 -5.89 -52.18
C GLU A 68 -5.43 -4.66 -51.94
N THR A 69 -6.74 -4.72 -52.24
CA THR A 69 -7.65 -3.61 -51.97
C THR A 69 -7.75 -3.33 -50.47
N ARG A 70 -7.78 -4.37 -49.63
CA ARG A 70 -7.75 -4.19 -48.15
C ARG A 70 -6.45 -3.58 -47.68
N ARG A 71 -5.31 -3.97 -48.25
CA ARG A 71 -3.99 -3.37 -47.95
C ARG A 71 -3.95 -1.90 -48.36
N LYS A 72 -4.40 -1.57 -49.58
CA LYS A 72 -4.52 -0.18 -50.06
C LYS A 72 -5.44 0.66 -49.18
N MET A 73 -6.64 0.16 -48.83
CA MET A 73 -7.55 0.85 -47.89
C MET A 73 -6.93 1.04 -46.50
N SER A 74 -6.20 0.03 -46.00
CA SER A 74 -5.48 0.12 -44.73
C SER A 74 -4.37 1.17 -44.77
N GLU A 75 -3.58 1.21 -45.85
CA GLU A 75 -2.53 2.21 -46.05
C GLU A 75 -3.11 3.62 -46.18
N VAL A 76 -4.23 3.78 -46.91
CA VAL A 76 -4.95 5.05 -47.00
C VAL A 76 -5.47 5.49 -45.63
N HIS A 77 -6.08 4.60 -44.85
CA HIS A 77 -6.58 4.92 -43.50
C HIS A 77 -5.46 5.15 -42.46
N LYS A 78 -4.29 4.54 -42.65
CA LYS A 78 -3.10 4.77 -41.81
C LYS A 78 -2.45 6.12 -42.12
N LYS A 79 -2.28 6.46 -43.40
CA LYS A 79 -1.63 7.70 -43.86
C LYS A 79 -2.54 8.91 -43.69
N ARG A 80 -3.82 8.78 -44.05
CA ARG A 80 -4.85 9.78 -43.81
C ARG A 80 -5.73 9.21 -42.70
N LYS A 81 -5.58 9.66 -41.45
CA LYS A 81 -6.67 9.49 -40.48
C LYS A 81 -7.87 10.19 -41.11
N PRO A 82 -8.88 9.49 -41.64
CA PRO A 82 -9.98 10.18 -42.30
C PRO A 82 -10.59 11.06 -41.23
N VAL A 83 -10.36 12.36 -41.37
CA VAL A 83 -11.00 13.38 -40.55
C VAL A 83 -12.47 13.14 -40.84
N PRO A 84 -13.28 12.70 -39.85
CA PRO A 84 -14.70 12.53 -40.08
C PRO A 84 -15.18 13.80 -40.76
N TRP A 85 -15.98 13.70 -41.82
CA TRP A 85 -16.43 14.85 -42.61
C TRP A 85 -17.08 15.97 -41.76
N ASN A 86 -17.43 15.65 -40.50
CA ASN A 86 -17.95 16.55 -39.47
C ASN A 86 -16.94 17.08 -38.43
N LYS A 87 -15.69 16.65 -38.45
CA LYS A 87 -14.70 17.06 -37.44
C LYS A 87 -14.27 18.49 -37.72
N GLY A 88 -14.62 19.38 -36.79
CA GLY A 88 -14.34 20.82 -36.87
C GLY A 88 -15.53 21.67 -37.32
N LYS A 89 -16.62 21.07 -37.81
CA LYS A 89 -17.86 21.79 -38.11
C LYS A 89 -18.69 21.91 -36.82
N ASN A 90 -18.65 23.07 -36.20
CA ASN A 90 -19.59 23.40 -35.12
C ASN A 90 -20.97 23.59 -35.74
N LEU A 91 -21.82 22.57 -35.61
CA LEU A 91 -23.24 22.72 -35.95
C LEU A 91 -23.83 23.84 -35.10
N ASP A 92 -24.48 24.79 -35.77
CA ASP A 92 -25.26 25.84 -35.13
C ASP A 92 -26.23 25.25 -34.09
N PRO A 93 -26.41 25.88 -32.91
CA PRO A 93 -27.31 25.36 -31.87
C PRO A 93 -28.73 25.09 -32.36
N ALA A 94 -29.30 25.93 -33.25
CA ALA A 94 -30.65 25.71 -33.77
C ALA A 94 -30.70 24.49 -34.70
N LEU A 95 -29.67 24.29 -35.53
CA LEU A 95 -29.56 23.09 -36.36
C LEU A 95 -29.37 21.81 -35.52
N ARG A 96 -28.60 21.88 -34.42
CA ARG A 96 -28.48 20.75 -33.48
C ARG A 96 -29.83 20.39 -32.87
N GLU A 97 -30.63 21.40 -32.50
CA GLU A 97 -31.94 21.17 -31.92
C GLU A 97 -32.93 20.60 -32.96
N LYS A 98 -32.89 21.08 -34.20
CA LYS A 98 -33.66 20.51 -35.32
C LYS A 98 -33.30 19.04 -35.57
N ILE A 99 -32.01 18.69 -35.55
CA ILE A 99 -31.55 17.30 -35.70
C ILE A 99 -32.04 16.45 -34.51
N ARG A 100 -31.94 16.96 -33.29
CA ARG A 100 -32.43 16.27 -32.08
C ARG A 100 -33.94 16.03 -32.15
N ALA A 101 -34.73 17.05 -32.46
CA ALA A 101 -36.18 16.93 -32.63
C ALA A 101 -36.54 15.90 -33.72
N GLY A 102 -35.81 15.91 -34.84
CA GLY A 102 -36.00 14.93 -35.91
C GLY A 102 -35.62 13.49 -35.53
N VAL A 103 -34.63 13.29 -34.65
CA VAL A 103 -34.28 11.97 -34.10
C VAL A 103 -35.31 11.52 -33.06
N VAL A 104 -35.75 12.41 -32.18
CA VAL A 104 -36.79 12.13 -31.17
C VAL A 104 -38.09 11.71 -31.86
N ARG A 105 -38.55 12.47 -32.86
CA ARG A 105 -39.76 12.14 -33.63
C ARG A 105 -39.66 10.78 -34.32
N ARG A 106 -38.52 10.48 -34.95
CA ARG A 106 -38.29 9.14 -35.57
C ARG A 106 -38.31 8.02 -34.53
N ASN A 107 -37.65 8.22 -33.39
CA ASN A 107 -37.64 7.25 -32.30
C ASN A 107 -39.03 7.03 -31.70
N GLU A 108 -39.86 8.08 -31.58
CA GLU A 108 -41.25 7.98 -31.14
C GLU A 108 -42.11 7.22 -32.13
N ILE A 109 -41.99 7.49 -33.44
CA ILE A 109 -42.69 6.72 -34.47
C ILE A 109 -42.29 5.24 -34.41
N GLU A 110 -41.00 4.94 -34.29
CA GLU A 110 -40.53 3.56 -34.12
C GLU A 110 -41.04 2.91 -32.83
N LEU A 111 -41.09 3.67 -31.73
CA LEU A 111 -41.62 3.19 -30.46
C LEU A 111 -43.11 2.88 -30.58
N GLN A 112 -43.91 3.75 -31.20
CA GLN A 112 -45.33 3.52 -31.46
C GLN A 112 -45.55 2.28 -32.34
N LYS A 113 -44.72 2.07 -33.36
CA LYS A 113 -44.77 0.83 -34.16
C LYS A 113 -44.48 -0.41 -33.31
N LYS A 114 -43.51 -0.35 -32.39
CA LYS A 114 -43.18 -1.44 -31.46
C LYS A 114 -44.30 -1.69 -30.44
N LEU A 115 -44.91 -0.63 -29.92
CA LEU A 115 -46.07 -0.69 -29.03
C LEU A 115 -47.24 -1.40 -29.71
N LYS A 116 -47.63 -0.96 -30.91
CA LYS A 116 -48.67 -1.61 -31.72
C LYS A 116 -48.34 -3.08 -32.01
N LYS A 117 -47.10 -3.39 -32.36
CA LYS A 117 -46.66 -4.78 -32.65
C LYS A 117 -46.72 -5.69 -31.42
N LEU A 118 -46.43 -5.17 -30.24
CA LEU A 118 -46.40 -5.93 -28.99
C LEU A 118 -47.74 -5.90 -28.23
N GLY A 119 -48.74 -5.18 -28.73
CA GLY A 119 -50.03 -4.99 -28.04
C GLY A 119 -49.94 -4.14 -26.76
N LEU A 120 -48.88 -3.35 -26.60
CA LEU A 120 -48.67 -2.49 -25.43
C LEU A 120 -49.23 -1.10 -25.72
N ARG A 121 -49.91 -0.49 -24.74
CA ARG A 121 -50.60 0.80 -24.91
C ARG A 121 -49.73 1.98 -24.53
N THR A 122 -48.82 1.80 -23.57
CA THR A 122 -48.02 2.91 -23.02
C THR A 122 -46.51 2.70 -23.17
N ARG A 123 -45.75 3.81 -23.20
CA ARG A 123 -44.29 3.77 -23.20
C ARG A 123 -43.73 3.09 -21.95
N GLU A 124 -44.39 3.29 -20.81
CA GLU A 124 -43.98 2.70 -19.54
C GLU A 124 -44.11 1.18 -19.56
N GLU A 125 -45.20 0.64 -20.12
CA GLU A 125 -45.37 -0.80 -20.35
C GLU A 125 -44.25 -1.36 -21.24
N TYR A 126 -43.87 -0.64 -22.30
CA TYR A 126 -42.75 -1.07 -23.15
C TYR A 126 -41.41 -1.07 -22.41
N ASP A 127 -41.14 -0.07 -21.58
CA ASP A 127 -39.93 -0.03 -20.78
C ASP A 127 -39.93 -1.12 -19.69
N GLN A 128 -41.07 -1.44 -19.08
CA GLN A 128 -41.24 -2.56 -18.16
C GLN A 128 -41.05 -3.91 -18.87
N TRP A 129 -41.71 -4.12 -20.02
CA TRP A 129 -41.52 -5.30 -20.86
C TRP A 129 -40.07 -5.46 -21.28
N ARG A 130 -39.39 -4.37 -21.69
CA ARG A 130 -37.97 -4.38 -22.03
C ARG A 130 -37.09 -4.71 -20.82
N ARG A 131 -37.44 -4.24 -19.62
CA ARG A 131 -36.74 -4.61 -18.37
C ARG A 131 -36.94 -6.09 -18.04
N GLN A 132 -38.16 -6.62 -18.18
CA GLN A 132 -38.46 -8.03 -17.99
C GLN A 132 -37.75 -8.92 -19.02
N GLN A 133 -37.71 -8.52 -20.30
CA GLN A 133 -36.94 -9.20 -21.35
C GLN A 133 -35.42 -9.12 -21.13
N ARG A 134 -34.93 -7.99 -20.60
CA ARG A 134 -33.53 -7.83 -20.16
C ARG A 134 -33.23 -8.63 -18.90
N TYR A 135 -34.25 -9.06 -18.16
CA TYR A 135 -34.20 -10.12 -17.16
C TYR A 135 -34.09 -11.51 -17.79
N SER A 136 -33.52 -11.62 -19.00
CA SER A 136 -32.73 -12.79 -19.31
C SER A 136 -31.73 -12.99 -18.17
N PRO A 137 -31.58 -14.21 -17.59
CA PRO A 137 -30.59 -14.48 -16.56
C PRO A 137 -29.26 -13.87 -17.01
N PRO A 138 -28.59 -13.09 -16.16
CA PRO A 138 -27.49 -12.20 -16.56
C PRO A 138 -26.56 -13.01 -17.43
N ARG A 139 -26.57 -12.77 -18.77
CA ARG A 139 -25.90 -13.61 -19.78
C ARG A 139 -24.64 -14.15 -19.15
N THR A 140 -24.70 -15.41 -18.65
CA THR A 140 -23.82 -15.91 -17.57
C THR A 140 -22.47 -15.30 -17.78
N ASN A 141 -22.14 -14.24 -17.00
CA ASN A 141 -21.09 -13.26 -17.30
C ASN A 141 -20.09 -13.93 -18.21
N ARG A 142 -20.14 -13.76 -19.55
CA ARG A 142 -19.42 -14.66 -20.47
C ARG A 142 -17.98 -14.58 -20.04
N THR A 143 -17.58 -15.50 -19.18
CA THR A 143 -16.43 -15.27 -18.32
C THR A 143 -15.36 -15.46 -19.34
N VAL A 144 -14.75 -14.34 -19.72
CA VAL A 144 -13.66 -14.32 -20.68
C VAL A 144 -12.80 -15.52 -20.32
N SER A 145 -12.73 -16.50 -21.23
CA SER A 145 -12.10 -17.79 -20.94
C SER A 145 -10.71 -17.55 -20.37
N ALA A 146 -10.16 -18.48 -19.59
CA ALA A 146 -8.81 -18.31 -19.04
C ALA A 146 -7.82 -17.92 -20.16
N GLU A 147 -7.92 -18.55 -21.32
CA GLU A 147 -7.16 -18.20 -22.52
C GLU A 147 -7.43 -16.79 -23.03
N SER A 148 -8.70 -16.37 -23.10
CA SER A 148 -9.03 -15.01 -23.55
C SER A 148 -8.51 -13.96 -22.56
N ARG A 149 -8.50 -14.24 -21.25
CA ARG A 149 -7.91 -13.36 -20.24
C ARG A 149 -6.39 -13.30 -20.39
N GLN A 150 -5.75 -14.44 -20.66
CA GLN A 150 -4.31 -14.49 -20.96
C GLN A 150 -3.99 -13.71 -22.24
N LYS A 151 -4.78 -13.83 -23.31
CA LYS A 151 -4.62 -13.07 -24.56
C LYS A 151 -4.79 -11.57 -24.35
N ILE A 152 -5.79 -11.15 -23.57
CA ILE A 152 -5.98 -9.73 -23.22
C ILE A 152 -4.82 -9.23 -22.36
N SER A 153 -4.39 -10.02 -21.36
CA SER A 153 -3.25 -9.69 -20.50
C SER A 153 -1.94 -9.58 -21.27
N ALA A 154 -1.67 -10.51 -22.19
CA ALA A 154 -0.49 -10.49 -23.06
C ALA A 154 -0.52 -9.28 -24.00
N THR A 155 -1.68 -9.00 -24.60
CA THR A 155 -1.87 -7.80 -25.45
C THR A 155 -1.65 -6.52 -24.64
N MET A 156 -2.21 -6.42 -23.43
CA MET A 156 -1.96 -5.29 -22.55
C MET A 156 -0.49 -5.17 -22.17
N ARG A 157 0.19 -6.26 -21.81
CA ARG A 157 1.63 -6.26 -21.53
C ARG A 157 2.44 -5.79 -22.74
N ARG A 158 2.11 -6.22 -23.95
CA ARG A 158 2.73 -5.75 -25.20
C ARG A 158 2.50 -4.26 -25.43
N HIS A 159 1.29 -3.75 -25.17
CA HIS A 159 1.02 -2.31 -25.26
C HIS A 159 1.82 -1.53 -24.21
N TRP A 160 1.82 -2.00 -22.96
CA TRP A 160 2.59 -1.39 -21.88
C TRP A 160 4.09 -1.57 -22.06
N ALA A 161 4.61 -2.49 -22.86
CA ALA A 161 6.04 -2.56 -23.17
C ALA A 161 6.49 -1.40 -24.07
N LYS A 162 5.58 -0.81 -24.87
CA LYS A 162 5.89 0.30 -25.78
C LYS A 162 6.12 1.60 -24.99
N PRO A 163 7.30 2.24 -25.08
CA PRO A 163 7.61 3.49 -24.36
C PRO A 163 6.61 4.61 -24.65
N GLU A 164 6.18 4.75 -25.90
CA GLU A 164 5.19 5.77 -26.30
C GLU A 164 3.83 5.58 -25.65
N PHE A 165 3.38 4.34 -25.49
CA PHE A 165 2.10 4.03 -24.85
C PHE A 165 2.18 4.31 -23.35
N ARG A 166 3.32 3.99 -22.71
CA ARG A 166 3.60 4.40 -21.33
C ARG A 166 3.53 5.90 -21.21
N GLN A 167 4.34 6.65 -21.97
CA GLN A 167 4.41 8.10 -21.89
C GLN A 167 3.04 8.77 -22.10
N ARG A 168 2.24 8.26 -23.04
CA ARG A 168 0.86 8.76 -23.29
C ARG A 168 -0.11 8.51 -22.13
N ASN A 169 0.04 7.39 -21.42
CA ASN A 169 -0.91 6.98 -20.36
C ASN A 169 -0.41 7.24 -18.93
N SER A 170 0.90 7.31 -18.70
CA SER A 170 1.52 7.55 -17.38
C SER A 170 1.52 9.03 -16.99
N GLY A 171 1.30 9.93 -17.96
CA GLY A 171 1.45 11.38 -17.79
C GLY A 171 0.17 12.19 -17.90
N ARG A 172 -1.02 11.59 -17.92
CA ARG A 172 -2.29 12.33 -17.80
C ARG A 172 -2.80 12.23 -16.37
N PRO A 173 -2.24 13.01 -15.41
CA PRO A 173 -2.90 13.14 -14.13
C PRO A 173 -4.32 13.60 -14.41
N CYS A 174 -5.29 12.90 -13.82
CA CYS A 174 -6.67 13.36 -13.82
C CYS A 174 -6.64 14.81 -13.32
N SER A 175 -7.08 15.77 -14.16
CA SER A 175 -7.00 17.18 -13.80
C SER A 175 -7.67 17.41 -12.44
N ASN A 176 -7.20 18.38 -11.66
CA ASN A 176 -7.79 18.65 -10.34
C ASN A 176 -9.32 18.88 -10.44
N SER A 177 -9.78 19.51 -11.53
CA SER A 177 -11.21 19.67 -11.83
C SER A 177 -11.94 18.34 -12.08
N THR A 178 -11.34 17.41 -12.83
CA THR A 178 -11.92 16.09 -13.09
C THR A 178 -11.93 15.25 -11.80
N ARG A 179 -10.87 15.32 -11.00
CA ARG A 179 -10.80 14.66 -9.70
C ARG A 179 -11.87 15.19 -8.74
N ALA A 180 -12.07 16.50 -8.68
CA ALA A 180 -13.12 17.12 -7.88
C ALA A 180 -14.52 16.70 -8.36
N LYS A 181 -14.75 16.66 -9.69
CA LYS A 181 -16.00 16.18 -10.26
C LYS A 181 -16.28 14.72 -9.94
N LEU A 182 -15.27 13.84 -10.07
CA LEU A 182 -15.39 12.42 -9.71
C LEU A 182 -15.65 12.24 -8.22
N SER A 183 -14.97 13.02 -7.37
CA SER A 183 -15.21 13.04 -5.92
C SER A 183 -16.66 13.40 -5.62
N ARG A 184 -17.17 14.50 -6.18
CA ARG A 184 -18.57 14.92 -6.00
C ARG A 184 -19.57 13.88 -6.50
N ILE A 185 -19.32 13.24 -7.65
CA ILE A 185 -20.18 12.16 -8.16
C ILE A 185 -20.18 10.97 -7.19
N LEU A 186 -19.03 10.57 -6.67
CA LEU A 186 -18.93 9.47 -5.70
C LEU A 186 -19.62 9.82 -4.39
N THR A 187 -19.44 11.03 -3.87
CA THR A 187 -20.13 11.50 -2.66
C THR A 187 -21.64 11.54 -2.85
N ASN A 188 -22.12 12.07 -3.97
CA ASN A 188 -23.56 12.12 -4.27
C ASN A 188 -24.14 10.72 -4.44
N LYS A 189 -23.45 9.81 -5.13
CA LYS A 189 -23.88 8.40 -5.24
C LYS A 189 -23.90 7.73 -3.88
N TRP A 190 -22.92 7.99 -3.03
CA TRP A 190 -22.87 7.43 -1.69
C TRP A 190 -24.01 7.92 -0.79
N ALA A 191 -24.45 9.17 -0.97
CA ALA A 191 -25.52 9.77 -0.20
C ALA A 191 -26.93 9.40 -0.72
N LEU A 192 -27.10 9.25 -2.03
CA LEU A 192 -28.42 9.08 -2.67
C LEU A 192 -28.76 7.64 -3.07
N ASP A 193 -27.77 6.78 -3.29
CA ASP A 193 -27.95 5.42 -3.79
C ASP A 193 -27.52 4.41 -2.70
N ASP A 194 -28.49 4.00 -1.89
CA ASP A 194 -28.29 3.03 -0.81
C ASP A 194 -27.81 1.68 -1.34
N ASP A 195 -28.21 1.27 -2.54
CA ASP A 195 -27.72 0.06 -3.19
C ASP A 195 -26.24 0.17 -3.54
N PHE A 196 -25.79 1.31 -4.07
CA PHE A 196 -24.36 1.56 -4.31
C PHE A 196 -23.57 1.58 -3.00
N ARG A 197 -24.10 2.22 -1.95
CA ARG A 197 -23.49 2.27 -0.62
C ARG A 197 -23.37 0.88 -0.02
N ASN A 198 -24.46 0.13 0.02
CA ASN A 198 -24.52 -1.23 0.56
C ASN A 198 -23.67 -2.20 -0.27
N LYS A 199 -23.65 -2.08 -1.60
CA LYS A 199 -22.78 -2.90 -2.46
C LYS A 199 -21.31 -2.58 -2.23
N THR A 200 -20.96 -1.32 -1.94
CA THR A 200 -19.57 -0.95 -1.63
C THR A 200 -19.17 -1.40 -0.22
N ILE A 201 -20.06 -1.31 0.77
CA ILE A 201 -19.87 -1.87 2.12
C ILE A 201 -19.74 -3.40 2.04
N MET A 202 -20.63 -4.06 1.30
CA MET A 202 -20.63 -5.50 1.09
C MET A 202 -19.44 -5.97 0.26
N ALA A 203 -19.00 -5.21 -0.75
CA ALA A 203 -17.75 -5.52 -1.44
C ALA A 203 -16.55 -5.36 -0.51
N ARG A 204 -16.58 -4.40 0.42
CA ARG A 204 -15.54 -4.20 1.44
C ARG A 204 -15.58 -5.26 2.56
N SER A 205 -16.73 -5.86 2.83
CA SER A 205 -16.90 -6.96 3.80
C SER A 205 -16.71 -8.35 3.19
N ARG A 206 -17.07 -8.54 1.91
CA ARG A 206 -16.92 -9.79 1.13
C ARG A 206 -15.58 -9.92 0.44
N ALA A 207 -14.95 -8.81 0.02
CA ALA A 207 -13.52 -8.87 -0.21
C ALA A 207 -12.91 -9.29 1.12
N PRO A 208 -12.13 -10.40 1.18
CA PRO A 208 -11.39 -10.73 2.39
C PRO A 208 -10.70 -9.44 2.77
N PHE A 209 -10.96 -8.94 3.96
CA PHE A 209 -10.47 -7.65 4.41
C PHE A 209 -8.94 -7.66 4.30
N HIS A 210 -8.40 -7.27 3.14
CA HIS A 210 -6.98 -7.09 2.87
C HIS A 210 -6.52 -5.77 3.50
N GLY A 211 -7.19 -5.32 4.56
CA GLY A 211 -6.51 -4.60 5.63
C GLY A 211 -5.51 -5.55 6.27
N ASN A 212 -4.39 -5.80 5.57
CA ASN A 212 -3.05 -6.13 6.07
C ASN A 212 -2.90 -7.10 7.27
N LYS A 213 -3.89 -7.99 7.52
CA LYS A 213 -3.87 -8.96 8.62
C LYS A 213 -3.81 -10.41 8.16
N GLY A 214 -3.85 -10.65 6.85
CA GLY A 214 -3.90 -12.01 6.29
C GLY A 214 -3.04 -12.25 5.04
N TYR A 215 -2.56 -11.23 4.32
CA TYR A 215 -1.55 -11.45 3.28
C TYR A 215 -0.20 -11.66 3.95
N ARG A 216 0.01 -12.87 4.48
CA ARG A 216 1.35 -13.33 4.84
C ARG A 216 2.08 -13.49 3.52
N HIS A 217 2.97 -12.55 3.22
CA HIS A 217 3.97 -12.75 2.17
C HIS A 217 4.59 -14.15 2.38
N PRO A 218 4.76 -14.95 1.33
CA PRO A 218 5.45 -16.23 1.48
C PRO A 218 6.84 -15.98 2.08
N GLU A 219 7.35 -16.92 2.87
CA GLU A 219 8.56 -16.75 3.69
C GLU A 219 9.74 -16.16 2.90
N HIS A 220 9.95 -16.61 1.66
CA HIS A 220 11.00 -16.07 0.80
C HIS A 220 10.83 -14.58 0.46
N VAL A 221 9.61 -14.09 0.28
CA VAL A 221 9.33 -12.65 0.06
C VAL A 221 9.53 -11.87 1.36
N ARG A 222 9.12 -12.40 2.51
CA ARG A 222 9.37 -11.77 3.82
C ARG A 222 10.86 -11.62 4.10
N ARG A 223 11.64 -12.67 3.85
CA ARG A 223 13.10 -12.66 3.97
C ARG A 223 13.72 -11.62 3.06
N LYS A 224 13.32 -11.54 1.78
CA LYS A 224 13.81 -10.51 0.84
C LYS A 224 13.46 -9.09 1.31
N ILE A 225 12.22 -8.84 1.73
CA ILE A 225 11.81 -7.52 2.25
C ILE A 225 12.60 -7.19 3.51
N SER A 226 12.69 -8.12 4.47
CA SER A 226 13.43 -7.92 5.71
C SER A 226 14.92 -7.66 5.47
N ALA A 227 15.57 -8.44 4.61
CA ALA A 227 16.96 -8.26 4.24
C ALA A 227 17.19 -6.90 3.56
N SER A 228 16.33 -6.53 2.61
CA SER A 228 16.42 -5.22 1.94
C SER A 228 16.20 -4.05 2.90
N LEU A 229 15.31 -4.21 3.88
CA LEU A 229 15.04 -3.17 4.88
C LEU A 229 16.19 -3.07 5.88
N LYS A 230 16.71 -4.20 6.36
CA LYS A 230 17.90 -4.24 7.23
C LYS A 230 19.12 -3.63 6.55
N ALA A 231 19.37 -3.97 5.28
CA ALA A 231 20.45 -3.37 4.49
C ALA A 231 20.33 -1.84 4.43
N LYS A 232 19.14 -1.32 4.16
CA LYS A 232 18.88 0.14 4.19
C LYS A 232 19.11 0.76 5.57
N TRP A 233 18.79 0.07 6.65
CA TRP A 233 19.04 0.57 8.01
C TRP A 233 20.53 0.59 8.40
N GLN A 234 21.37 -0.19 7.71
CA GLN A 234 22.83 -0.12 7.85
C GLN A 234 23.43 1.06 7.10
N GLU A 235 22.75 1.62 6.10
CA GLU A 235 23.19 2.84 5.42
C GLU A 235 23.04 4.04 6.38
N PRO A 236 24.13 4.73 6.76
CA PRO A 236 24.10 5.78 7.79
C PRO A 236 23.23 6.96 7.37
N GLU A 237 23.28 7.36 6.09
CA GLU A 237 22.46 8.44 5.54
C GLU A 237 20.96 8.15 5.64
N TYR A 238 20.54 6.91 5.32
CA TYR A 238 19.15 6.50 5.40
C TYR A 238 18.67 6.47 6.86
N ARG A 239 19.51 5.96 7.77
CA ARG A 239 19.22 5.90 9.20
C ARG A 239 19.03 7.29 9.80
N GLU A 240 19.93 8.22 9.53
CA GLU A 240 19.81 9.60 10.01
C GLU A 240 18.59 10.31 9.43
N ALA A 241 18.33 10.16 8.13
CA ALA A 241 17.15 10.75 7.50
C ALA A 241 15.86 10.22 8.13
N MET A 242 15.78 8.92 8.40
CA MET A 242 14.63 8.31 9.05
C MET A 242 14.49 8.74 10.52
N GLN A 243 15.60 8.84 11.26
CA GLN A 243 15.59 9.36 12.64
C GLN A 243 15.12 10.82 12.69
N LYS A 244 15.62 11.69 11.81
CA LYS A 244 15.16 13.08 11.69
C LYS A 244 13.68 13.14 11.33
N ALA A 245 13.21 12.29 10.42
CA ALA A 245 11.80 12.20 10.08
C ALA A 245 10.95 11.79 11.29
N ILE A 246 11.36 10.77 12.04
CA ILE A 246 10.69 10.31 13.27
C ILE A 246 10.67 11.42 14.33
N GLN A 247 11.81 12.08 14.57
CA GLN A 247 11.91 13.19 15.53
C GLN A 247 11.01 14.37 15.15
N SER A 248 10.99 14.74 13.86
CA SER A 248 10.11 15.82 13.38
C SER A 248 8.62 15.46 13.48
N ALA A 249 8.27 14.19 13.25
CA ALA A 249 6.92 13.69 13.42
C ALA A 249 6.50 13.63 14.90
N LEU A 250 7.46 13.36 15.81
CA LEU A 250 7.29 13.44 17.26
C LEU A 250 7.72 14.82 17.80
N SER A 251 7.38 15.90 17.10
CA SER A 251 7.52 17.25 17.64
C SER A 251 6.68 17.42 18.91
N ASP A 252 7.07 18.35 19.79
CA ASP A 252 6.40 18.54 21.08
C ASP A 252 4.90 18.84 20.94
N GLY A 253 4.51 19.59 19.90
CA GLY A 253 3.10 19.84 19.59
C GLY A 253 2.34 18.56 19.25
N VAL A 254 2.91 17.65 18.46
CA VAL A 254 2.28 16.36 18.15
C VAL A 254 2.22 15.47 19.40
N ARG A 255 3.26 15.47 20.23
CA ARG A 255 3.27 14.75 21.51
C ARG A 255 2.17 15.24 22.44
N GLN A 256 1.99 16.56 22.56
CA GLN A 256 0.90 17.15 23.35
C GLN A 256 -0.47 16.76 22.80
N GLN A 257 -0.68 16.80 21.48
CA GLN A 257 -1.94 16.34 20.87
C GLN A 257 -2.21 14.85 21.13
N ILE A 258 -1.20 13.99 21.04
CA ILE A 258 -1.32 12.57 21.40
C ILE A 258 -1.67 12.44 22.89
N ALA A 259 -1.00 13.17 23.77
CA ALA A 259 -1.28 13.15 25.20
C ALA A 259 -2.70 13.64 25.52
N ASP A 260 -3.18 14.71 24.89
CA ASP A 260 -4.52 15.25 25.06
C ASP A 260 -5.59 14.28 24.55
N THR A 261 -5.37 13.67 23.38
CA THR A 261 -6.31 12.66 22.84
C THR A 261 -6.37 11.41 23.71
N VAL A 262 -5.23 10.96 24.24
CA VAL A 262 -5.19 9.88 25.22
C VAL A 262 -5.91 10.28 26.51
N ARG A 263 -5.64 11.47 27.07
CA ARG A 263 -6.33 11.98 28.27
C ARG A 263 -7.85 12.05 28.05
N LYS A 264 -8.32 12.58 26.92
CA LYS A 264 -9.75 12.62 26.55
C LYS A 264 -10.35 11.21 26.46
N ARG A 265 -9.64 10.25 25.86
CA ARG A 265 -10.11 8.84 25.82
C ARG A 265 -10.21 8.22 27.21
N TRP A 266 -9.32 8.58 28.14
CA TRP A 266 -9.38 8.10 29.52
C TRP A 266 -10.53 8.70 30.34
N GLN A 267 -11.12 9.82 29.91
CA GLN A 267 -12.33 10.38 30.52
C GLN A 267 -13.58 9.56 30.18
N ASP A 268 -13.59 8.84 29.04
CA ASP A 268 -14.68 7.93 28.67
C ASP A 268 -14.70 6.71 29.63
N PRO A 269 -15.78 6.52 30.42
CA PRO A 269 -15.89 5.40 31.35
C PRO A 269 -15.76 4.03 30.66
N HIS A 270 -16.33 3.88 29.47
CA HIS A 270 -16.31 2.61 28.75
C HIS A 270 -14.89 2.26 28.27
N TYR A 271 -14.15 3.23 27.75
CA TYR A 271 -12.74 3.05 27.39
C TYR A 271 -11.87 2.75 28.63
N ARG A 272 -12.10 3.47 29.73
CA ARG A 272 -11.39 3.23 31.00
C ARG A 272 -11.61 1.82 31.52
N ASP A 273 -12.85 1.34 31.53
CA ASP A 273 -13.17 -0.02 31.97
C ASP A 273 -12.60 -1.08 31.04
N LYS A 274 -12.61 -0.85 29.73
CA LYS A 274 -11.93 -1.72 28.76
C LYS A 274 -10.43 -1.82 29.06
N MET A 275 -9.76 -0.69 29.29
CA MET A 275 -8.33 -0.67 29.64
C MET A 275 -8.09 -1.32 31.01
N LYS A 276 -8.93 -1.06 32.02
CA LYS A 276 -8.86 -1.74 33.32
C LYS A 276 -9.01 -3.25 33.20
N ARG A 277 -9.89 -3.76 32.34
CA ARG A 277 -10.01 -5.21 32.07
C ARG A 277 -8.78 -5.75 31.36
N ALA A 278 -8.18 -4.99 30.45
CA ALA A 278 -6.94 -5.38 29.78
C ALA A 278 -5.75 -5.41 30.75
N PHE A 279 -5.70 -4.48 31.71
CA PHE A 279 -4.70 -4.41 32.77
C PHE A 279 -5.06 -5.24 34.01
N ALA A 280 -6.28 -5.76 34.09
CA ALA A 280 -6.75 -6.51 35.24
C ALA A 280 -5.77 -7.64 35.48
N VAL A 281 -5.30 -7.71 36.73
CA VAL A 281 -4.30 -8.67 37.16
C VAL A 281 -4.75 -10.04 36.67
N ARG A 282 -3.88 -10.68 35.88
CA ARG A 282 -4.09 -12.02 35.33
C ARG A 282 -4.69 -12.90 36.42
N THR A 283 -5.93 -13.35 36.20
CA THR A 283 -6.65 -14.19 37.15
C THR A 283 -5.82 -15.42 37.51
N THR A 284 -6.06 -15.99 38.69
CA THR A 284 -5.46 -17.27 39.09
C THR A 284 -5.60 -18.33 38.00
N GLN A 285 -6.76 -18.41 37.35
CA GLN A 285 -7.01 -19.29 36.22
C GLN A 285 -6.12 -19.00 35.00
N HIS A 286 -5.89 -17.73 34.65
CA HIS A 286 -4.99 -17.38 33.54
C HIS A 286 -3.53 -17.76 33.87
N ARG A 287 -3.09 -17.55 35.12
CA ARG A 287 -1.75 -17.99 35.57
C ARG A 287 -1.61 -19.52 35.51
N GLN A 288 -2.64 -20.26 35.92
CA GLN A 288 -2.68 -21.72 35.81
C GLN A 288 -2.60 -22.19 34.35
N ARG A 289 -3.33 -21.56 33.41
CA ARG A 289 -3.23 -21.89 31.97
C ARG A 289 -1.81 -21.66 31.43
N ILE A 290 -1.18 -20.53 31.76
CA ILE A 290 0.21 -20.28 31.39
C ILE A 290 1.11 -21.36 31.99
N SER A 291 0.98 -21.67 33.28
CA SER A 291 1.76 -22.72 33.95
C SER A 291 1.59 -24.09 33.28
N ASN A 292 0.36 -24.49 32.97
CA ASN A 292 0.08 -25.78 32.32
C ASN A 292 0.66 -25.83 30.90
N SER A 293 0.45 -24.79 30.09
CA SER A 293 1.05 -24.73 28.75
C SER A 293 2.58 -24.72 28.78
N LEU A 294 3.19 -24.09 29.79
CA LEU A 294 4.63 -24.14 29.98
C LEU A 294 5.08 -25.54 30.40
N LYS A 295 4.41 -26.18 31.36
CA LYS A 295 4.67 -27.56 31.78
C LYS A 295 4.54 -28.55 30.62
N GLU A 296 3.56 -28.35 29.74
CA GLU A 296 3.37 -29.16 28.54
C GLU A 296 4.51 -28.97 27.54
N ARG A 297 4.96 -27.73 27.29
CA ARG A 297 6.17 -27.48 26.49
C ARG A 297 7.42 -28.09 27.12
N TRP A 298 7.51 -28.11 28.45
CA TRP A 298 8.57 -28.81 29.18
C TRP A 298 8.48 -30.34 29.08
N LYS A 299 7.45 -30.93 28.47
CA LYS A 299 7.44 -32.36 28.11
C LYS A 299 8.07 -32.63 26.75
N ASP A 300 8.16 -31.62 25.89
CA ASP A 300 8.80 -31.72 24.57
C ASP A 300 10.34 -31.71 24.74
N ASP A 301 10.98 -32.79 24.29
CA ASP A 301 12.43 -32.97 24.42
C ASP A 301 13.24 -31.96 23.59
N ASP A 302 12.71 -31.51 22.45
CA ASP A 302 13.38 -30.49 21.65
C ASP A 302 13.37 -29.13 22.36
N PHE A 303 12.28 -28.82 23.05
CA PHE A 303 12.18 -27.63 23.88
C PHE A 303 13.11 -27.70 25.10
N ARG A 304 13.20 -28.86 25.77
CA ARG A 304 14.16 -29.08 26.88
C ARG A 304 15.59 -28.85 26.44
N LYS A 305 16.03 -29.52 25.36
CA LYS A 305 17.40 -29.37 24.83
C LYS A 305 17.75 -27.92 24.52
N ARG A 306 16.81 -27.15 23.95
CA ARG A 306 17.00 -25.72 23.68
C ARG A 306 17.17 -24.91 24.97
N MET A 307 16.36 -25.18 25.99
CA MET A 307 16.48 -24.52 27.28
C MET A 307 17.79 -24.89 27.98
N ASP A 308 18.19 -26.15 27.95
CA ASP A 308 19.46 -26.61 28.53
C ASP A 308 20.66 -25.97 27.85
N LEU A 309 20.65 -25.84 26.51
CA LEU A 309 21.68 -25.11 25.77
C LEU A 309 21.74 -23.64 26.18
N ALA A 310 20.59 -23.00 26.38
CA ALA A 310 20.52 -21.61 26.84
C ALA A 310 21.05 -21.47 28.28
N TYR A 311 20.71 -22.40 29.18
CA TYR A 311 21.24 -22.44 30.54
C TYR A 311 22.75 -22.71 30.57
N ALA A 312 23.25 -23.62 29.73
CA ALA A 312 24.67 -23.89 29.59
C ALA A 312 25.43 -22.69 28.99
N ALA A 313 24.85 -21.98 28.03
CA ALA A 313 25.41 -20.72 27.51
C ALA A 313 25.44 -19.63 28.60
N TYR A 314 24.36 -19.47 29.37
CA TYR A 314 24.32 -18.54 30.50
C TYR A 314 25.31 -18.91 31.60
N ALA A 315 25.45 -20.19 31.94
CA ALA A 315 26.44 -20.67 32.89
C ALA A 315 27.87 -20.39 32.39
N ARG A 316 28.16 -20.67 31.11
CA ARG A 316 29.45 -20.33 30.48
C ARG A 316 29.74 -18.85 30.51
N TRP A 317 28.78 -18.00 30.14
CA TRP A 317 28.91 -16.55 30.26
C TRP A 317 29.20 -16.16 31.70
N ARG A 318 28.43 -16.66 32.67
CA ARG A 318 28.65 -16.38 34.09
C ARG A 318 30.01 -16.83 34.62
N THR A 319 30.54 -17.96 34.13
CA THR A 319 31.87 -18.44 34.50
C THR A 319 33.00 -17.69 33.79
N GLN A 320 32.82 -17.30 32.53
CA GLN A 320 33.81 -16.55 31.73
C GLN A 320 33.92 -15.09 32.16
N THR A 321 32.78 -14.45 32.45
CA THR A 321 32.75 -13.06 32.92
C THR A 321 33.09 -12.93 34.40
N GLY A 322 33.15 -14.06 35.12
CA GLY A 322 33.32 -14.11 36.57
C GLY A 322 32.20 -13.39 37.35
N PRO A 323 32.18 -13.50 38.70
CA PRO A 323 31.50 -12.49 39.49
C PRO A 323 32.11 -11.12 39.15
N LEU A 324 31.28 -10.07 38.99
CA LEU A 324 31.80 -8.70 38.87
C LEU A 324 32.84 -8.47 39.96
N SER A 325 34.05 -8.03 39.58
CA SER A 325 35.12 -7.69 40.51
C SER A 325 34.58 -6.79 41.62
N ASP A 326 35.05 -6.99 42.85
CA ASP A 326 34.60 -6.19 43.99
C ASP A 326 34.88 -4.69 43.77
N GLU A 327 35.92 -4.33 43.01
CA GLU A 327 36.18 -2.95 42.58
C GLU A 327 35.11 -2.40 41.62
N VAL A 328 34.60 -3.24 40.71
CA VAL A 328 33.50 -2.85 39.82
C VAL A 328 32.20 -2.73 40.61
N ARG A 329 31.98 -3.62 41.58
CA ARG A 329 30.81 -3.56 42.48
C ARG A 329 30.84 -2.33 43.39
N THR A 330 32.00 -1.96 43.92
CA THR A 330 32.15 -0.73 44.72
C THR A 330 31.93 0.50 43.85
N LYS A 331 32.50 0.57 42.64
CA LYS A 331 32.23 1.67 41.68
C LYS A 331 30.76 1.78 41.31
N ILE A 332 30.08 0.65 41.05
CA ILE A 332 28.61 0.63 40.83
C ILE A 332 27.89 1.20 42.06
N SER A 333 28.26 0.74 43.26
CA SER A 333 27.64 1.21 44.51
C SER A 333 27.87 2.69 44.77
N GLU A 334 29.08 3.20 44.52
CA GLU A 334 29.48 4.60 44.71
C GLU A 334 28.82 5.53 43.68
N THR A 335 28.79 5.12 42.40
CA THR A 335 28.08 5.88 41.37
C THR A 335 26.58 5.94 41.64
N LEU A 336 25.97 4.83 42.10
CA LEU A 336 24.59 4.81 42.59
C LEU A 336 24.42 5.75 43.79
N LYS A 337 25.27 5.66 44.82
CA LYS A 337 25.22 6.55 45.99
C LYS A 337 25.36 8.02 45.60
N ARG A 338 26.26 8.35 44.66
CA ARG A 338 26.47 9.71 44.14
C ARG A 338 25.26 10.26 43.41
N ARG A 339 24.64 9.46 42.53
CA ARG A 339 23.39 9.84 41.86
C ARG A 339 22.24 9.96 42.86
N TRP A 340 22.14 9.06 43.82
CA TRP A 340 21.14 9.17 44.90
C TRP A 340 21.42 10.32 45.86
N ALA A 341 22.64 10.86 45.94
CA ALA A 341 22.94 12.05 46.70
C ALA A 341 22.39 13.32 46.04
N ASP A 342 22.29 13.35 44.70
CA ASP A 342 21.72 14.47 43.95
C ASP A 342 20.21 14.69 44.28
N PRO A 343 19.83 15.86 44.82
CA PRO A 343 18.44 16.21 45.13
C PRO A 343 17.51 16.24 43.91
N GLU A 344 18.02 16.58 42.72
CA GLU A 344 17.25 16.57 41.48
C GLU A 344 16.94 15.15 41.03
N PHE A 345 17.96 14.27 41.03
CA PHE A 345 17.79 12.85 40.76
C PHE A 345 16.81 12.19 41.73
N ARG A 346 16.88 12.56 43.02
CA ARG A 346 15.91 12.13 44.05
C ARG A 346 14.50 12.66 43.80
N ARG A 347 14.32 13.92 43.40
CA ARG A 347 12.99 14.48 43.06
C ARG A 347 12.39 13.79 41.84
N GLN A 348 13.17 13.61 40.77
CA GLN A 348 12.72 12.91 39.56
C GLN A 348 12.26 11.48 39.85
N ARG A 349 12.96 10.77 40.75
CA ARG A 349 12.61 9.39 41.16
C ARG A 349 11.52 9.31 42.24
N GLY A 350 11.49 10.24 43.18
CA GLY A 350 10.53 10.28 44.30
C GLY A 350 9.09 10.55 43.85
N VAL A 351 8.91 11.29 42.75
CA VAL A 351 7.61 11.48 42.07
C VAL A 351 7.14 10.19 41.35
N SER A 352 8.01 9.18 41.26
CA SER A 352 7.86 7.99 40.42
C SER A 352 8.15 6.69 41.20
N GLN A 353 7.45 6.42 42.28
CA GLN A 353 7.39 5.05 42.84
C GLN A 353 6.72 4.02 41.89
N SER A 354 6.27 4.45 40.70
CA SER A 354 5.48 3.65 39.75
C SER A 354 6.09 3.52 38.35
N HIS A 355 7.42 3.43 38.20
CA HIS A 355 8.04 3.20 36.88
C HIS A 355 8.50 1.76 36.65
N SER A 356 8.33 1.33 35.40
CA SER A 356 8.38 -0.07 34.97
C SER A 356 9.80 -0.64 34.99
N ARG A 357 9.89 -1.97 35.02
CA ARG A 357 11.15 -2.75 34.97
C ARG A 357 12.09 -2.34 33.82
N VAL A 358 11.55 -1.76 32.75
CA VAL A 358 12.32 -1.27 31.58
C VAL A 358 13.12 0.00 31.92
N ASP A 359 12.56 0.91 32.74
CA ASP A 359 13.24 2.15 33.15
C ASP A 359 14.32 1.88 34.22
N GLN A 360 14.16 0.79 34.98
CA GLN A 360 15.21 0.29 35.88
C GLN A 360 16.38 -0.29 35.08
N GLN A 361 16.08 -1.09 34.05
CA GLN A 361 17.10 -1.68 33.19
C GLN A 361 17.89 -0.62 32.41
N ARG A 362 17.22 0.43 31.90
CA ARG A 362 17.88 1.52 31.17
C ARG A 362 18.88 2.28 32.04
N VAL A 363 18.52 2.58 33.28
CA VAL A 363 19.43 3.28 34.20
C VAL A 363 20.59 2.37 34.64
N TRP A 364 20.33 1.08 34.85
CA TRP A 364 21.40 0.10 35.05
C TRP A 364 22.36 0.06 33.88
N ASN A 365 21.85 0.08 32.65
CA ASN A 365 22.67 0.10 31.45
C ASN A 365 23.45 1.42 31.30
N GLU A 366 22.85 2.58 31.62
CA GLU A 366 23.53 3.88 31.59
C GLU A 366 24.67 3.96 32.63
N ILE A 367 24.43 3.45 33.85
CA ILE A 367 25.46 3.36 34.90
C ILE A 367 26.58 2.40 34.46
N TYR A 368 26.22 1.26 33.87
CA TYR A 368 27.19 0.29 33.37
C TYR A 368 28.08 0.88 32.25
N GLN A 369 27.48 1.65 31.33
CA GLN A 369 28.19 2.32 30.22
C GLN A 369 29.05 3.51 30.67
N GLU A 370 28.74 4.12 31.80
CA GLU A 370 29.57 5.17 32.43
C GLU A 370 30.80 4.55 33.09
N ILE A 371 30.62 3.44 33.81
CA ILE A 371 31.71 2.68 34.44
C ILE A 371 32.66 2.08 33.40
N LEU A 372 32.14 1.64 32.26
CA LEU A 372 32.96 1.17 31.14
C LEU A 372 33.76 2.29 30.45
N ARG A 373 33.31 3.55 30.55
CA ARG A 373 34.04 4.71 30.00
C ARG A 373 35.17 5.17 30.91
N ASP A 374 34.99 5.04 32.22
CA ASP A 374 35.96 5.53 33.21
C ASP A 374 37.02 4.49 33.63
N SER A 375 36.99 3.27 33.07
CA SER A 375 37.91 2.18 33.45
C SER A 375 39.02 2.00 32.39
N PRO A 376 40.28 2.40 32.65
CA PRO A 376 41.38 2.35 31.66
C PRO A 376 41.96 0.95 31.42
N LEU A 377 41.41 -0.10 32.04
CA LEU A 377 41.99 -1.46 32.06
C LEU A 377 41.19 -2.53 31.29
N LEU A 378 40.13 -2.16 30.57
CA LEU A 378 39.41 -3.12 29.72
C LEU A 378 39.98 -3.08 28.29
N GLY A 379 40.81 -4.07 27.97
CA GLY A 379 41.33 -4.31 26.62
C GLY A 379 40.21 -4.46 25.58
N GLU A 380 40.55 -4.25 24.31
CA GLU A 380 39.60 -4.19 23.18
C GLU A 380 38.64 -5.39 23.05
N SER A 381 38.93 -6.52 23.69
CA SER A 381 38.06 -7.71 23.73
C SER A 381 36.74 -7.50 24.50
N ASP A 382 36.70 -6.62 25.51
CA ASP A 382 35.49 -6.41 26.34
C ASP A 382 34.54 -5.35 25.77
N LYS A 383 35.03 -4.52 24.83
CA LYS A 383 34.21 -3.55 24.08
C LYS A 383 33.29 -4.23 23.06
N TRP A 384 33.60 -5.46 22.64
CA TRP A 384 32.87 -6.21 21.62
C TRP A 384 31.55 -6.83 22.11
N VAL A 385 31.44 -7.21 23.39
CA VAL A 385 30.24 -7.87 23.93
C VAL A 385 29.08 -6.89 24.14
N ALA A 386 29.38 -5.63 24.47
CA ALA A 386 28.35 -4.59 24.63
C ALA A 386 27.65 -4.19 23.31
N GLY A 387 28.31 -4.38 22.16
CA GLY A 387 27.71 -4.13 20.84
C GLY A 387 26.73 -5.22 20.41
N HIS A 388 26.99 -6.48 20.79
CA HIS A 388 26.22 -7.63 20.31
C HIS A 388 24.88 -7.81 21.05
N ASP A 389 24.79 -7.41 22.33
CA ASP A 389 23.55 -7.44 23.11
C ASP A 389 22.52 -6.37 22.67
N LEU A 390 22.98 -5.27 22.07
CA LEU A 390 22.11 -4.25 21.48
C LEU A 390 21.50 -4.71 20.15
N GLU A 391 22.21 -5.52 19.36
CA GLU A 391 21.68 -6.11 18.12
C GLU A 391 20.64 -7.20 18.38
N VAL A 392 20.79 -7.98 19.45
CA VAL A 392 19.81 -9.03 19.81
C VAL A 392 18.51 -8.43 20.37
N GLN A 393 18.57 -7.28 21.06
CA GLN A 393 17.37 -6.57 21.52
C GLN A 393 16.67 -5.76 20.42
N ALA A 394 17.37 -5.35 19.36
CA ALA A 394 16.75 -4.71 18.19
C ALA A 394 16.04 -5.71 17.25
N LEU A 395 16.18 -7.02 17.50
CA LEU A 395 15.59 -8.11 16.70
C LEU A 395 14.36 -8.78 17.34
N GLN A 396 13.90 -8.31 18.49
CA GLN A 396 12.61 -8.68 19.12
C GLN A 396 11.63 -7.51 19.03
#